data_AF-F7NRC2-F1
#
_entry.id   AF-F7NRC2-F1
#
_cell.length_a   1.000
_cell.length_b   1.000
_cell.length_c   1.000
_cell.angle_alpha   90.00
_cell.angle_beta   90.00
_cell.angle_gamma   90.00
#
_symmetry.space_group_name_H-M   'P 1'
#
loop_
_entity.id
_entity.type
_entity.pdbx_description
1 polymer ?
#
loop_
_entity_poly.entity_id
_entity_poly.type
_entity_poly.pdbx_seq_one_letter_code
_entity_poly.pdbx_strand_id
1 'polypeptide(L)'
;MMEALNYQVNDAIRPEIIYLGLEKTPLIMIDNFAVDLSALCQHAQKSNFMRENQTYYPGQRALLPKDYVAASLNALYQLIYKVYQVPETLRLKPQMLFYALITQAENSLHPLQCMPHFDTSAPYYFALLHYLNDSPHGSTGFFRHKPTGFERVSDQRRAEYFQSAQKFIDEHGAPPQRYQVQSNGHYELYHQVPYQANRLIIYPSNLLHSSLVDNTTDIDGSPVTGRLTANMFIDFV
;
A
#
# COMPACT_ATOMS: atom_id res chain seq x y z
N MET A 1 12.74 -33.59 -3.36
CA MET A 1 11.57 -33.00 -4.06
C MET A 1 11.25 -31.69 -3.36
N MET A 2 11.24 -30.55 -4.06
CA MET A 2 10.70 -29.32 -3.47
C MET A 2 9.20 -29.53 -3.31
N GLU A 3 8.68 -29.40 -2.09
CA GLU A 3 7.23 -29.31 -1.87
C GLU A 3 6.67 -28.21 -2.76
N ALA A 4 5.58 -28.50 -3.48
CA ALA A 4 4.87 -27.49 -4.23
C ALA A 4 4.32 -26.48 -3.21
N LEU A 5 4.83 -25.25 -3.24
CA LEU A 5 4.37 -24.18 -2.37
C LEU A 5 2.89 -23.90 -2.69
N ASN A 6 2.02 -24.01 -1.68
CA ASN A 6 0.59 -23.78 -1.83
C ASN A 6 0.26 -22.30 -1.58
N TYR A 7 -0.23 -21.59 -2.59
CA TYR A 7 -0.65 -20.19 -2.51
C TYR A 7 -2.17 -20.01 -2.56
N GLN A 8 -2.91 -20.96 -2.00
CA GLN A 8 -4.37 -20.98 -2.06
C GLN A 8 -4.99 -19.78 -1.34
N VAL A 9 -5.81 -19.03 -2.08
CA VAL A 9 -6.73 -18.03 -1.53
C VAL A 9 -7.89 -18.73 -0.85
N ASN A 10 -8.37 -18.17 0.25
CA ASN A 10 -9.51 -18.70 0.98
C ASN A 10 -10.80 -18.58 0.14
N ASP A 11 -11.41 -19.69 -0.24
CA ASP A 11 -12.65 -19.68 -1.04
C ASP A 11 -13.85 -19.05 -0.30
N ALA A 12 -13.73 -18.87 1.02
CA ALA A 12 -14.72 -18.25 1.88
C ALA A 12 -14.34 -16.81 2.31
N ILE A 13 -13.52 -16.08 1.54
CA ILE A 13 -13.27 -14.65 1.81
C ILE A 13 -14.58 -13.89 2.06
N ARG A 14 -14.53 -12.92 2.99
CA ARG A 14 -15.63 -12.02 3.33
C ARG A 14 -15.14 -10.59 3.20
N PRO A 15 -15.27 -9.98 2.02
CA PRO A 15 -14.85 -8.60 1.82
C PRO A 15 -15.73 -7.64 2.61
N GLU A 16 -15.10 -6.79 3.40
CA GLU A 16 -15.69 -5.60 4.01
C GLU A 16 -15.40 -4.39 3.12
N ILE A 17 -16.43 -3.59 2.83
CA ILE A 17 -16.29 -2.34 2.05
C ILE A 17 -16.36 -1.16 3.01
N ILE A 18 -15.23 -0.50 3.21
CA ILE A 18 -15.11 0.68 4.06
C ILE A 18 -15.12 1.92 3.17
N TYR A 19 -16.03 2.86 3.43
CA TYR A 19 -16.12 4.11 2.67
C TYR A 19 -15.30 5.20 3.35
N LEU A 20 -14.12 5.47 2.78
CA LEU A 20 -13.13 6.38 3.32
C LEU A 20 -13.54 7.85 3.12
N GLY A 21 -13.38 8.63 4.19
CA GLY A 21 -13.36 10.09 4.12
C GLY A 21 -14.69 10.74 3.74
N LEU A 22 -14.58 11.96 3.22
CA LEU A 22 -15.69 12.77 2.69
C LEU A 22 -16.04 12.32 1.26
N GLU A 23 -15.04 11.92 0.47
CA GLU A 23 -15.25 11.45 -0.91
C GLU A 23 -15.90 10.05 -0.96
N LYS A 24 -16.08 9.38 0.20
CA LYS A 24 -16.64 8.03 0.33
C LYS A 24 -15.98 7.06 -0.64
N THR A 25 -14.65 7.13 -0.71
CA THR A 25 -13.89 6.24 -1.60
C THR A 25 -13.91 4.84 -1.01
N PRO A 26 -14.36 3.81 -1.75
CA PRO A 26 -14.37 2.46 -1.22
C PRO A 26 -12.93 1.96 -1.02
N LEU A 27 -12.72 1.27 0.09
CA LEU A 27 -11.59 0.40 0.37
C LEU A 27 -12.15 -0.99 0.63
N ILE A 28 -11.55 -1.99 0.01
CA ILE A 28 -11.88 -3.40 0.26
C ILE A 28 -10.91 -3.90 1.33
N MET A 29 -11.42 -4.48 2.41
CA MET A 29 -10.65 -5.16 3.44
C MET A 29 -11.07 -6.63 3.50
N ILE A 30 -10.10 -7.54 3.53
CA ILE A 30 -10.34 -8.98 3.60
C ILE A 30 -9.40 -9.57 4.64
N ASP A 31 -9.97 -10.05 5.74
CA ASP A 31 -9.25 -10.83 6.74
C ASP A 31 -9.22 -12.31 6.35
N ASN A 32 -8.15 -13.00 6.77
CA ASN A 32 -7.91 -14.41 6.45
C ASN A 32 -7.92 -14.68 4.93
N PHE A 33 -7.21 -13.83 4.18
CA PHE A 33 -7.22 -13.84 2.72
C PHE A 33 -6.64 -15.13 2.13
N ALA A 34 -5.45 -15.54 2.57
CA ALA A 34 -4.87 -16.84 2.24
C ALA A 34 -5.34 -17.92 3.22
N VAL A 35 -5.40 -19.17 2.76
CA VAL A 35 -5.66 -20.32 3.66
C VAL A 35 -4.52 -20.49 4.67
N ASP A 36 -3.28 -20.28 4.21
CA ASP A 36 -2.06 -20.35 5.01
C ASP A 36 -1.02 -19.39 4.42
N LEU A 37 -0.26 -18.71 5.29
CA LEU A 37 0.82 -17.79 4.91
C LEU A 37 2.19 -18.47 4.81
N SER A 38 2.33 -19.69 5.33
CA SER A 38 3.64 -20.35 5.50
C SER A 38 4.43 -20.42 4.19
N ALA A 39 3.79 -20.82 3.10
CA ALA A 39 4.44 -20.90 1.78
C ALA A 39 4.95 -19.53 1.29
N LEU A 40 4.17 -18.47 1.53
CA LEU A 40 4.50 -17.11 1.12
C LEU A 40 5.63 -16.52 1.97
N CYS A 41 5.60 -16.74 3.29
CA CYS A 41 6.65 -16.29 4.22
C CYS A 41 7.96 -17.07 4.01
N GLN A 42 7.90 -18.39 3.79
CA GLN A 42 9.09 -19.19 3.47
C GLN A 42 9.75 -18.78 2.15
N HIS A 43 8.94 -18.42 1.15
CA HIS A 43 9.48 -17.87 -0.10
C HIS A 43 10.16 -16.51 0.14
N ALA A 44 9.54 -15.62 0.91
CA ALA A 44 10.12 -14.33 1.28
C ALA A 44 11.49 -14.51 1.97
N GLN A 45 11.60 -15.41 2.95
CA GLN A 45 12.87 -15.69 3.65
C GLN A 45 14.02 -16.14 2.74
N LYS A 46 13.70 -16.73 1.58
CA LYS A 46 14.68 -17.19 0.57
C LYS A 46 14.90 -16.19 -0.55
N SER A 47 14.14 -15.08 -0.54
CA SER A 47 14.17 -14.08 -1.61
C SER A 47 15.30 -13.07 -1.39
N ASN A 48 15.82 -12.52 -2.50
CA ASN A 48 16.84 -11.49 -2.45
C ASN A 48 16.18 -10.09 -2.34
N PHE A 49 16.21 -9.51 -1.14
CA PHE A 49 15.71 -8.17 -0.89
C PHE A 49 16.74 -7.10 -1.25
N MET A 50 16.38 -6.20 -2.15
CA MET A 50 17.26 -5.12 -2.61
C MET A 50 16.55 -3.77 -2.57
N ARG A 51 17.31 -2.70 -2.35
CA ARG A 51 16.81 -1.33 -2.49
C ARG A 51 16.77 -0.95 -3.97
N GLU A 52 15.66 -0.39 -4.41
CA GLU A 52 15.49 0.11 -5.76
C GLU A 52 15.62 1.63 -5.79
N ASN A 53 16.66 2.15 -6.46
CA ASN A 53 16.96 3.59 -6.49
C ASN A 53 15.94 4.44 -7.28
N GLN A 54 15.08 3.80 -8.09
CA GLN A 54 14.09 4.47 -8.94
C GLN A 54 12.74 4.67 -8.24
N THR A 55 12.64 4.32 -6.96
CA THR A 55 11.39 4.34 -6.20
C THR A 55 11.58 5.14 -4.92
N TYR A 56 10.51 5.75 -4.42
CA TYR A 56 10.52 6.43 -3.12
C TYR A 56 10.21 5.50 -1.95
N TYR A 57 10.11 4.19 -2.17
CA TYR A 57 9.82 3.26 -1.09
C TYR A 57 10.99 3.20 -0.10
N PRO A 58 10.75 3.39 1.22
CA PRO A 58 11.80 3.57 2.22
C PRO A 58 12.38 2.22 2.71
N GLY A 59 12.74 1.34 1.79
CA GLY A 59 13.29 0.06 2.16
C GLY A 59 13.66 -0.86 1.00
N GLN A 60 13.58 -2.16 1.26
CA GLN A 60 13.98 -3.20 0.33
C GLN A 60 12.77 -3.96 -0.21
N ARG A 61 12.90 -4.46 -1.43
CA ARG A 61 11.87 -5.21 -2.13
C ARG A 61 12.43 -6.50 -2.71
N ALA A 62 11.56 -7.48 -2.89
CA ALA A 62 11.85 -8.72 -3.59
C ALA A 62 10.64 -9.14 -4.44
N LEU A 63 10.83 -9.95 -5.48
CA LEU A 63 9.73 -10.36 -6.35
C LEU A 63 8.74 -11.30 -5.65
N LEU A 64 7.45 -11.13 -5.93
CA LEU A 64 6.42 -12.08 -5.52
C LEU A 64 6.45 -13.36 -6.37
N PRO A 65 6.05 -14.52 -5.81
CA PRO A 65 5.80 -15.72 -6.59
C PRO A 65 4.69 -15.48 -7.61
N LYS A 66 4.90 -15.87 -8.87
CA LYS A 66 3.91 -15.70 -9.95
C LYS A 66 2.60 -16.41 -9.65
N ASP A 67 2.68 -17.61 -9.07
CA ASP A 67 1.50 -18.43 -8.75
C ASP A 67 0.64 -17.78 -7.66
N TYR A 68 1.27 -17.16 -6.65
CA TYR A 68 0.57 -16.36 -5.63
C TYR A 68 -0.15 -15.16 -6.26
N VAL A 69 0.53 -14.43 -7.15
CA VAL A 69 -0.09 -13.31 -7.86
C VAL A 69 -1.27 -13.77 -8.69
N ALA A 70 -1.13 -14.85 -9.46
CA ALA A 70 -2.20 -15.39 -10.30
C ALA A 70 -3.40 -15.83 -9.46
N ALA A 71 -3.18 -16.59 -8.38
CA ALA A 71 -4.23 -17.02 -7.46
C ALA A 71 -4.96 -15.83 -6.84
N SER A 72 -4.21 -14.82 -6.37
CA SER A 72 -4.77 -13.62 -5.76
C SER A 72 -5.63 -12.83 -6.75
N LEU A 73 -5.10 -12.53 -7.93
CA LEU A 73 -5.80 -11.72 -8.92
C LEU A 73 -7.04 -12.43 -9.48
N ASN A 74 -6.97 -13.75 -9.69
CA ASN A 74 -8.13 -14.57 -10.11
C ASN A 74 -9.27 -14.52 -9.09
N ALA A 75 -8.96 -14.51 -7.79
CA ALA A 75 -9.96 -14.43 -6.73
C ALA A 75 -10.58 -13.02 -6.59
N LEU A 76 -9.85 -11.97 -7.00
CA LEU A 76 -10.21 -10.59 -6.66
C LEU A 76 -10.76 -9.76 -7.84
N TYR A 77 -10.39 -10.06 -9.09
CA TYR A 77 -10.65 -9.14 -10.20
C TYR A 77 -12.13 -8.78 -10.37
N GLN A 78 -13.05 -9.75 -10.24
CA GLN A 78 -14.50 -9.48 -10.36
C GLN A 78 -15.02 -8.58 -9.24
N LEU A 79 -14.50 -8.77 -8.02
CA LEU A 79 -14.84 -7.92 -6.89
C LEU A 79 -14.37 -6.48 -7.15
N ILE A 80 -13.17 -6.30 -7.70
CA ILE A 80 -12.61 -4.98 -8.03
C ILE A 80 -13.45 -4.30 -9.12
N TYR A 81 -13.81 -5.01 -10.20
CA TYR A 81 -14.74 -4.50 -11.21
C TYR A 81 -16.03 -3.99 -10.58
N LYS A 82 -16.65 -4.82 -9.72
CA LYS A 82 -17.94 -4.52 -9.09
C LYS A 82 -17.86 -3.35 -8.11
N VAL A 83 -16.90 -3.34 -7.20
CA VAL A 83 -16.81 -2.32 -6.14
C VAL A 83 -16.44 -0.96 -6.72
N TYR A 84 -15.48 -0.93 -7.65
CA TYR A 84 -14.96 0.33 -8.21
C TYR A 84 -15.63 0.74 -9.52
N GLN A 85 -16.62 -0.01 -9.98
CA GLN A 85 -17.36 0.25 -11.22
C GLN A 85 -16.40 0.46 -12.41
N VAL A 86 -15.39 -0.42 -12.51
CA VAL A 86 -14.42 -0.37 -13.60
C VAL A 86 -15.15 -0.71 -14.92
N PRO A 87 -14.97 0.07 -16.00
CA PRO A 87 -15.57 -0.24 -17.29
C PRO A 87 -15.17 -1.62 -17.81
N GLU A 88 -16.14 -2.43 -18.23
CA GLU A 88 -15.92 -3.81 -18.72
C GLU A 88 -15.11 -3.87 -20.03
N THR A 89 -14.89 -2.74 -20.69
CA THR A 89 -14.01 -2.63 -21.86
C THR A 89 -12.53 -2.66 -21.50
N LEU A 90 -12.17 -2.28 -20.27
CA LEU A 90 -10.79 -2.28 -19.80
C LEU A 90 -10.37 -3.70 -19.40
N ARG A 91 -9.06 -3.95 -19.32
CA ARG A 91 -8.50 -5.24 -18.92
C ARG A 91 -7.51 -5.06 -17.79
N LEU A 92 -7.58 -5.97 -16.82
CA LEU A 92 -6.64 -6.01 -15.71
C LEU A 92 -5.23 -6.29 -16.23
N LYS A 93 -4.30 -5.40 -15.91
CA LYS A 93 -2.88 -5.51 -16.19
C LYS A 93 -2.09 -5.42 -14.89
N PRO A 94 -1.39 -6.48 -14.46
CA PRO A 94 -0.45 -6.40 -13.35
C PRO A 94 0.68 -5.43 -13.67
N GLN A 95 1.09 -4.65 -12.67
CA GLN A 95 2.11 -3.61 -12.78
C GLN A 95 3.32 -4.02 -11.92
N MET A 96 3.47 -3.44 -10.73
CA MET A 96 4.52 -3.79 -9.78
C MET A 96 4.05 -4.90 -8.83
N LEU A 97 4.89 -5.92 -8.63
CA LEU A 97 4.56 -7.13 -7.86
C LEU A 97 5.73 -7.50 -6.94
N PHE A 98 5.68 -7.08 -5.68
CA PHE A 98 6.83 -7.24 -4.79
C PHE A 98 6.45 -7.50 -3.32
N TYR A 99 7.31 -8.25 -2.63
CA TYR A 99 7.45 -8.12 -1.18
C TYR A 99 8.11 -6.80 -0.84
N ALA A 100 7.77 -6.23 0.31
CA ALA A 100 8.36 -5.00 0.81
C ALA A 100 8.67 -5.08 2.30
N LEU A 101 9.86 -4.58 2.67
CA LEU A 101 10.33 -4.39 4.04
C LEU A 101 10.82 -2.96 4.20
N ILE A 102 10.49 -2.30 5.30
CA ILE A 102 10.99 -0.96 5.60
C ILE A 102 12.35 -1.11 6.25
N THR A 103 13.38 -0.44 5.72
CA THR A 103 14.76 -0.55 6.24
C THR A 103 15.46 0.79 6.36
N GLN A 104 14.81 1.89 5.96
CA GLN A 104 15.36 3.23 6.04
C GLN A 104 15.11 3.81 7.43
N ALA A 105 16.17 4.27 8.09
CA ALA A 105 16.06 5.06 9.31
C ALA A 105 15.58 6.49 8.98
N GLU A 106 14.85 7.11 9.90
CA GLU A 106 14.26 8.45 9.72
C GLU A 106 15.27 9.51 9.28
N ASN A 107 16.46 9.52 9.90
CA ASN A 107 17.55 10.46 9.60
C ASN A 107 18.16 10.32 8.20
N SER A 108 17.73 9.33 7.43
CA SER A 108 18.17 9.09 6.05
C SER A 108 17.05 9.25 5.03
N LEU A 109 15.83 9.61 5.47
CA LEU A 109 14.68 9.79 4.59
C LEU A 109 14.86 10.99 3.65
N HIS A 110 14.41 10.83 2.41
CA HIS A 110 14.20 11.94 1.49
C HIS A 110 12.94 12.73 1.87
N PRO A 111 12.86 14.03 1.55
CA PRO A 111 11.69 14.86 1.89
C PRO A 111 10.34 14.29 1.45
N LEU A 112 10.26 13.67 0.27
CA LEU A 112 9.03 13.04 -0.24
C LEU A 112 8.61 11.78 0.55
N GLN A 113 9.51 11.17 1.32
CA GLN A 113 9.20 10.05 2.20
C GLN A 113 8.67 10.51 3.58
N CYS A 114 8.70 11.82 3.84
CA CYS A 114 8.25 12.45 5.08
C CYS A 114 6.84 13.06 4.98
N MET A 115 6.08 12.68 3.95
CA MET A 115 4.72 13.14 3.71
C MET A 115 3.87 12.03 3.10
N PRO A 116 2.53 12.10 3.18
CA PRO A 116 1.66 11.15 2.49
C PRO A 116 1.87 11.25 0.99
N HIS A 117 1.70 10.14 0.29
CA HIS A 117 1.87 10.05 -1.15
C HIS A 117 0.65 9.40 -1.80
N PHE A 118 0.61 9.48 -3.13
CA PHE A 118 -0.25 8.68 -3.99
C PHE A 118 0.65 8.07 -5.07
N ASP A 119 0.37 6.86 -5.56
CA ASP A 119 1.29 6.17 -6.49
C ASP A 119 1.13 6.67 -7.93
N THR A 120 -0.10 7.00 -8.31
CA THR A 120 -0.46 7.45 -9.65
C THR A 120 -1.79 8.19 -9.62
N SER A 121 -2.03 9.05 -10.61
CA SER A 121 -3.29 9.74 -10.81
C SER A 121 -4.31 8.95 -11.64
N ALA A 122 -3.92 7.79 -12.19
CA ALA A 122 -4.78 6.93 -12.99
C ALA A 122 -6.04 6.47 -12.23
N PRO A 123 -7.23 6.52 -12.83
CA PRO A 123 -8.50 6.32 -12.13
C PRO A 123 -8.77 4.87 -11.73
N TYR A 124 -8.23 3.90 -12.48
CA TYR A 124 -8.44 2.47 -12.27
C TYR A 124 -7.15 1.72 -11.94
N TYR A 125 -6.22 2.42 -11.29
CA TYR A 125 -5.02 1.83 -10.74
C TYR A 125 -5.21 1.58 -9.24
N PHE A 126 -4.94 0.36 -8.80
CA PHE A 126 -5.20 -0.08 -7.44
C PHE A 126 -3.96 -0.68 -6.79
N ALA A 127 -3.78 -0.38 -5.51
CA ALA A 127 -2.83 -1.04 -4.64
C ALA A 127 -3.55 -2.17 -3.89
N LEU A 128 -2.98 -3.37 -3.95
CA LEU A 128 -3.37 -4.52 -3.14
C LEU A 128 -2.22 -4.81 -2.16
N LEU A 129 -2.48 -4.62 -0.87
CA LEU A 129 -1.49 -4.75 0.20
C LEU A 129 -1.89 -5.88 1.15
N HIS A 130 -1.11 -6.96 1.16
CA HIS A 130 -1.31 -8.13 2.03
C HIS A 130 -0.27 -8.12 3.15
N TYR A 131 -0.72 -8.04 4.40
CA TYR A 131 0.12 -8.08 5.60
C TYR A 131 0.50 -9.52 5.95
N LEU A 132 1.79 -9.82 6.11
CA LEU A 132 2.26 -11.21 6.17
C LEU A 132 2.78 -11.64 7.55
N ASN A 133 3.66 -10.86 8.16
CA ASN A 133 4.18 -11.19 9.49
C ASN A 133 3.15 -10.89 10.58
N ASP A 134 3.30 -11.51 11.75
CA ASP A 134 2.46 -11.23 12.92
C ASP A 134 2.71 -9.83 13.48
N SER A 135 1.68 -9.26 14.11
CA SER A 135 1.79 -7.99 14.86
C SER A 135 2.80 -8.09 16.01
N PRO A 136 3.37 -6.97 16.49
CA PRO A 136 2.99 -5.58 16.20
C PRO A 136 3.72 -4.93 15.03
N HIS A 137 2.96 -4.30 14.12
CA HIS A 137 3.49 -3.48 13.02
C HIS A 137 2.61 -2.25 12.77
N GLY A 138 3.19 -1.24 12.12
CA GLY A 138 2.53 0.00 11.75
C GLY A 138 1.35 -0.19 10.79
N SER A 139 0.28 0.56 11.04
CA SER A 139 -0.95 0.55 10.24
C SER A 139 -0.75 1.18 8.86
N THR A 140 -1.73 1.08 7.97
CA THR A 140 -1.80 1.92 6.75
C THR A 140 -2.74 3.08 7.01
N GLY A 141 -2.26 4.31 6.86
CA GLY A 141 -3.02 5.54 7.10
C GLY A 141 -3.43 6.24 5.81
N PHE A 142 -4.61 6.83 5.82
CA PHE A 142 -5.18 7.60 4.72
C PHE A 142 -5.35 9.06 5.13
N PHE A 143 -4.93 9.96 4.25
CA PHE A 143 -4.72 11.37 4.57
C PHE A 143 -5.53 12.28 3.66
N ARG A 144 -5.90 13.44 4.19
CA ARG A 144 -6.46 14.55 3.43
C ARG A 144 -5.43 15.67 3.39
N HIS A 145 -5.17 16.21 2.21
CA HIS A 145 -4.36 17.40 2.05
C HIS A 145 -5.16 18.62 2.52
N LYS A 146 -4.73 19.25 3.62
CA LYS A 146 -5.51 20.31 4.27
C LYS A 146 -5.73 21.55 3.40
N PRO A 147 -4.73 22.07 2.67
CA PRO A 147 -4.91 23.24 1.83
C PRO A 147 -5.98 23.11 0.73
N THR A 148 -6.09 21.93 0.10
CA THR A 148 -7.05 21.71 -1.01
C THR A 148 -8.27 20.90 -0.62
N GLY A 149 -8.24 20.24 0.55
CA GLY A 149 -9.26 19.28 0.98
C GLY A 149 -9.23 17.95 0.23
N PHE A 150 -8.25 17.69 -0.65
CA PHE A 150 -8.20 16.47 -1.44
C PHE A 150 -7.85 15.24 -0.60
N GLU A 151 -8.62 14.17 -0.77
CA GLU A 151 -8.28 12.82 -0.29
C GLU A 151 -7.67 12.00 -1.44
N ARG A 152 -8.06 12.34 -2.68
CA ARG A 152 -7.55 11.72 -3.91
C ARG A 152 -6.96 12.74 -4.88
N VAL A 153 -5.88 12.36 -5.55
CA VAL A 153 -5.19 13.16 -6.57
C VAL A 153 -5.37 12.53 -7.95
N SER A 154 -6.44 12.89 -8.65
CA SER A 154 -6.64 12.52 -10.06
C SER A 154 -5.81 13.40 -11.01
N ASP A 155 -5.80 13.06 -12.31
CA ASP A 155 -5.10 13.85 -13.33
C ASP A 155 -5.55 15.32 -13.33
N GLN A 156 -6.85 15.58 -13.13
CA GLN A 156 -7.40 16.95 -13.09
C GLN A 156 -6.97 17.72 -11.83
N ARG A 157 -6.75 17.02 -10.70
CA ARG A 157 -6.38 17.63 -9.41
C ARG A 157 -4.88 17.79 -9.23
N ARG A 158 -4.08 17.11 -10.05
CA ARG A 158 -2.63 16.96 -9.85
C ARG A 158 -1.87 18.29 -9.84
N ALA A 159 -2.18 19.18 -10.78
CA ALA A 159 -1.50 20.48 -10.87
C ALA A 159 -1.77 21.36 -9.64
N GLU A 160 -3.04 21.46 -9.25
CA GLU A 160 -3.46 22.21 -8.05
C GLU A 160 -2.86 21.61 -6.77
N TYR A 161 -2.88 20.28 -6.64
CA TYR A 161 -2.29 19.58 -5.50
C TYR A 161 -0.80 19.93 -5.34
N PHE A 162 0.01 19.75 -6.40
CA PHE A 162 1.44 20.03 -6.32
C PHE A 162 1.75 21.50 -6.09
N GLN A 163 1.03 22.41 -6.75
CA GLN A 163 1.22 23.85 -6.54
C GLN A 163 0.90 24.25 -5.09
N SER A 164 -0.21 23.74 -4.55
CA SER A 164 -0.62 24.06 -3.19
C SER A 164 0.29 23.43 -2.14
N ALA A 165 0.76 22.19 -2.36
CA ALA A 165 1.68 21.52 -1.45
C ALA A 165 3.05 22.22 -1.42
N GLN A 166 3.55 22.63 -2.59
CA GLN A 166 4.80 23.40 -2.68
C GLN A 166 4.66 24.75 -1.98
N LYS A 167 3.56 25.49 -2.22
CA LYS A 167 3.30 26.76 -1.53
C LYS A 167 3.29 26.60 -0.01
N PHE A 168 2.67 25.53 0.51
CA PHE A 168 2.68 25.27 1.94
C PHE A 168 4.10 25.07 2.47
N ILE A 169 4.94 24.33 1.74
CA ILE A 169 6.35 24.09 2.08
C ILE A 169 7.16 25.39 2.03
N ASP A 170 6.93 26.24 1.04
CA ASP A 170 7.62 27.54 0.91
C ASP A 170 7.30 28.47 2.08
N GLU A 171 6.06 28.43 2.59
CA GLU A 171 5.59 29.27 3.70
C GLU A 171 5.96 28.70 5.09
N HIS A 172 6.01 27.39 5.26
CA HIS A 172 6.11 26.72 6.58
C HIS A 172 7.40 25.90 6.76
N GLY A 173 8.21 25.77 5.72
CA GLY A 173 9.40 24.93 5.68
C GLY A 173 9.15 23.49 5.24
N ALA A 174 10.23 22.77 4.97
CA ALA A 174 10.21 21.35 4.63
C ALA A 174 9.63 20.49 5.77
N PRO A 175 9.00 19.34 5.46
CA PRO A 175 8.57 18.42 6.51
C PRO A 175 9.78 17.95 7.35
N PRO A 176 9.58 17.69 8.66
CA PRO A 176 10.63 17.09 9.48
C PRO A 176 11.05 15.74 8.90
N GLN A 177 12.33 15.40 9.03
CA GLN A 177 12.90 14.18 8.46
C GLN A 177 12.51 12.94 9.29
N ARG A 178 11.26 12.52 9.16
CA ARG A 178 10.63 11.40 9.88
C ARG A 178 9.43 10.88 9.10
N TYR A 179 8.96 9.68 9.44
CA TYR A 179 7.76 9.15 8.82
C TYR A 179 6.52 9.97 9.18
N GLN A 180 5.63 10.18 8.20
CA GLN A 180 4.35 10.84 8.44
C GLN A 180 3.35 9.83 9.01
N VAL A 181 3.25 9.80 10.34
CA VAL A 181 2.41 8.82 11.06
C VAL A 181 1.16 9.42 11.75
N GLN A 182 0.96 10.73 11.65
CA GLN A 182 -0.13 11.46 12.32
C GLN A 182 -0.54 12.71 11.54
N SER A 183 -1.59 13.40 11.97
CA SER A 183 -1.96 14.72 11.42
C SER A 183 -0.91 15.79 11.73
N ASN A 184 -0.74 16.76 10.84
CA ASN A 184 0.07 17.97 11.06
C ASN A 184 -0.59 19.18 10.38
N GLY A 185 0.11 20.31 10.23
CA GLY A 185 -0.43 21.50 9.55
C GLY A 185 -0.78 21.29 8.07
N HIS A 186 -0.12 20.35 7.40
CA HIS A 186 -0.20 20.12 5.96
C HIS A 186 -1.21 19.00 5.59
N TYR A 187 -1.27 17.94 6.41
CA TYR A 187 -2.12 16.78 6.18
C TYR A 187 -2.92 16.37 7.42
N GLU A 188 -4.11 15.84 7.19
CA GLU A 188 -4.98 15.25 8.20
C GLU A 188 -5.03 13.73 8.00
N LEU A 189 -4.59 12.96 8.99
CA LEU A 189 -4.86 11.52 9.06
C LEU A 189 -6.32 11.32 9.49
N TYR A 190 -7.17 10.85 8.58
CA TYR A 190 -8.61 10.71 8.85
C TYR A 190 -9.07 9.25 8.94
N HIS A 191 -8.25 8.30 8.50
CA HIS A 191 -8.56 6.87 8.62
C HIS A 191 -7.28 6.05 8.71
N GLN A 192 -7.34 4.91 9.39
CA GLN A 192 -6.25 3.95 9.46
C GLN A 192 -6.80 2.54 9.39
N VAL A 193 -6.13 1.67 8.65
CA VAL A 193 -6.38 0.23 8.69
C VAL A 193 -5.29 -0.42 9.55
N PRO A 194 -5.65 -0.98 10.73
CA PRO A 194 -4.71 -1.68 11.58
C PRO A 194 -4.00 -2.80 10.82
N TYR A 195 -2.70 -2.94 11.08
CA TYR A 195 -1.94 -4.08 10.62
C TYR A 195 -2.46 -5.35 11.30
N GLN A 196 -2.68 -6.39 10.51
CA GLN A 196 -3.10 -7.71 10.98
C GLN A 196 -2.59 -8.75 10.00
N ALA A 197 -1.90 -9.79 10.47
CA ALA A 197 -1.46 -10.87 9.59
C ALA A 197 -2.63 -11.48 8.81
N ASN A 198 -2.38 -11.81 7.55
CA ASN A 198 -3.35 -12.39 6.62
C ASN A 198 -4.53 -11.46 6.26
N ARG A 199 -4.39 -10.15 6.52
CA ARG A 199 -5.31 -9.13 6.01
C ARG A 199 -4.79 -8.57 4.70
N LEU A 200 -5.65 -8.59 3.69
CA LEU A 200 -5.48 -7.89 2.43
C LEU A 200 -6.34 -6.62 2.43
N ILE A 201 -5.76 -5.49 2.03
CA ILE A 201 -6.51 -4.29 1.65
C ILE A 201 -6.34 -3.95 0.19
N ILE A 202 -7.39 -3.41 -0.43
CA ILE A 202 -7.39 -2.95 -1.81
C ILE A 202 -7.96 -1.54 -1.86
N TYR A 203 -7.21 -0.60 -2.41
CA TYR A 203 -7.63 0.80 -2.50
C TYR A 203 -7.11 1.46 -3.79
N PRO A 204 -7.78 2.51 -4.31
CA PRO A 204 -7.27 3.28 -5.44
C PRO A 204 -5.93 3.95 -5.11
N SER A 205 -4.92 3.75 -5.94
CA SER A 205 -3.57 4.30 -5.73
C SER A 205 -3.49 5.82 -5.80
N ASN A 206 -4.56 6.47 -6.24
CA ASN A 206 -4.65 7.94 -6.23
C ASN A 206 -5.13 8.50 -4.88
N LEU A 207 -5.39 7.67 -3.87
CA LEU A 207 -5.59 8.11 -2.48
C LEU A 207 -4.27 8.57 -1.87
N LEU A 208 -4.32 9.65 -1.10
CA LEU A 208 -3.20 10.06 -0.26
C LEU A 208 -3.07 9.11 0.94
N HIS A 209 -1.92 8.46 1.06
CA HIS A 209 -1.69 7.44 2.06
C HIS A 209 -0.23 7.38 2.52
N SER A 210 0.00 6.71 3.64
CA SER A 210 1.34 6.41 4.17
C SER A 210 1.30 5.14 5.02
N SER A 211 2.43 4.46 5.14
CA SER A 211 2.63 3.52 6.24
C SER A 211 2.80 4.31 7.53
N LEU A 212 2.02 4.00 8.56
CA LEU A 212 2.14 4.58 9.90
C LEU A 212 3.25 3.85 10.66
N VAL A 213 4.49 4.07 10.20
CA VAL A 213 5.69 3.32 10.61
C VAL A 213 5.87 3.35 12.13
N ASP A 214 5.97 2.17 12.73
CA ASP A 214 6.46 1.99 14.09
C ASP A 214 7.99 1.82 14.06
N ASN A 215 8.72 2.82 14.55
CA ASN A 215 10.19 2.82 14.52
C ASN A 215 10.83 1.66 15.30
N THR A 216 10.08 1.00 16.18
CA THR A 216 10.55 -0.11 17.01
C THR A 216 10.39 -1.47 16.31
N THR A 217 9.39 -1.62 15.44
CA THR A 217 9.00 -2.93 14.89
C THR A 217 9.03 -3.00 13.36
N ASP A 218 8.97 -1.86 12.67
CA ASP A 218 8.84 -1.84 11.20
C ASP A 218 10.17 -1.68 10.48
N ILE A 219 11.13 -0.96 11.06
CA ILE A 219 12.44 -0.69 10.45
C ILE A 219 13.35 -1.90 10.67
N ASP A 220 13.15 -2.94 9.86
CA ASP A 220 13.89 -4.20 9.91
C ASP A 220 13.91 -4.87 8.53
N GLY A 221 15.11 -5.27 8.09
CA GLY A 221 15.33 -5.96 6.81
C GLY A 221 15.12 -7.46 6.87
N SER A 222 14.79 -8.03 8.02
CA SER A 222 14.46 -9.43 8.19
C SER A 222 13.04 -9.74 7.70
N PRO A 223 12.86 -10.67 6.75
CA PRO A 223 11.53 -11.15 6.36
C PRO A 223 10.77 -11.87 7.48
N VAL A 224 11.41 -12.20 8.61
CA VAL A 224 10.79 -12.90 9.74
C VAL A 224 10.23 -11.91 10.76
N THR A 225 10.91 -10.79 10.97
CA THR A 225 10.64 -9.88 12.09
C THR A 225 10.25 -8.47 11.66
N GLY A 226 10.61 -8.05 10.44
CA GLY A 226 10.21 -6.75 9.92
C GLY A 226 8.78 -6.73 9.40
N ARG A 227 8.28 -5.53 9.10
CA ARG A 227 6.94 -5.31 8.53
C ARG A 227 6.87 -5.84 7.10
N LEU A 228 6.69 -7.14 6.97
CA LEU A 228 6.66 -7.83 5.68
C LEU A 228 5.28 -7.71 5.06
N THR A 229 5.24 -7.19 3.83
CA THR A 229 4.02 -7.07 3.04
C THR A 229 4.20 -7.62 1.64
N ALA A 230 3.17 -8.24 1.08
CA ALA A 230 3.07 -8.53 -0.35
C ALA A 230 2.21 -7.44 -1.02
N ASN A 231 2.81 -6.75 -1.99
CA ASN A 231 2.23 -5.60 -2.68
C ASN A 231 2.00 -5.97 -4.13
N MET A 232 0.76 -5.89 -4.59
CA MET A 232 0.41 -6.05 -6.00
C MET A 232 -0.27 -4.78 -6.48
N PHE A 233 0.30 -4.16 -7.49
CA PHE A 233 -0.33 -3.05 -8.17
C PHE A 233 -0.91 -3.52 -9.49
N ILE A 234 -2.14 -3.09 -9.75
CA ILE A 234 -2.85 -3.43 -10.99
C ILE A 234 -3.43 -2.17 -11.60
N ASP A 235 -3.55 -2.17 -12.91
CA ASP A 235 -4.22 -1.13 -13.68
C ASP A 235 -5.27 -1.77 -14.58
N PHE A 236 -6.36 -1.07 -14.85
CA PHE A 236 -7.34 -1.48 -15.85
C PHE A 236 -7.24 -0.51 -17.03
N VAL A 237 -6.75 -1.02 -18.16
CA VAL A 237 -6.44 -0.25 -19.38
C VAL A 237 -7.00 -0.89 -20.64
#